data_AF-A0ABC9A1K0-F1
#
_entry.id   AF-A0ABC9A1K0-F1
#
_cell.length_a   1.000
_cell.length_b   1.000
_cell.length_c   1.000
_cell.angle_alpha   90.00
_cell.angle_beta   90.00
_cell.angle_gamma   90.00
#
_symmetry.space_group_name_H-M   'P 1'
#
loop_
_entity.id
_entity.type
_entity.pdbx_description
1 polymer ?
#
loop_
_entity_poly.entity_id
_entity_poly.type
_entity_poly.pdbx_seq_one_letter_code
_entity_poly.pdbx_strand_id
1 'polypeptide(L)'
;MDNHAAGSSSGGSGDGGAAPRRNSRKPKYSKFTQQELPACKPILTPKWVISVFLLVGVIFVPIGVASLRASQQVVEIVDRYDDACVPANVTDKLAYIRDKAIPKTCTRNLTITKHMKQPIFVYYQLDNFYQNHRRYVKSRNDAQLRDKNKATETSNCDPEATIDGKPIVPCGLIAWSLFNDTYNLIRNNENLTVDKKDISWKSDREHKFGSDVFPSNFQKGPLQGGKILNSTIPLSEQEDLIVWMRTAALPTFRKLYGRIYVDLKVNDTITVNLENNYNTYSFGGKKKLVLSTANWLGGKNDFLGLAYLTVGGLCFFLAFAFTLLYLIKPRKLGDNNYLSWNRPPVGR
;
A
#
# COMPACT_ATOMS: atom_id res chain seq x y z
N MET A 1 -42.25 -44.50 12.37
CA MET A 1 -43.70 -44.69 12.55
C MET A 1 -44.39 -44.07 11.34
N ASP A 2 -44.46 -44.88 10.28
CA ASP A 2 -45.64 -45.23 9.49
C ASP A 2 -46.49 -44.06 8.94
N ASN A 3 -46.87 -43.96 7.66
CA ASN A 3 -47.14 -45.00 6.67
C ASN A 3 -47.16 -44.46 5.23
N HIS A 4 -46.99 -45.39 4.29
CA HIS A 4 -47.13 -45.27 2.83
C HIS A 4 -48.50 -44.76 2.33
N ALA A 5 -48.52 -44.17 1.13
CA ALA A 5 -49.38 -44.64 0.04
C ALA A 5 -48.94 -44.05 -1.32
N ALA A 6 -48.60 -44.93 -2.26
CA ALA A 6 -48.56 -44.67 -3.70
C ALA A 6 -49.88 -45.16 -4.33
N GLY A 7 -50.30 -44.54 -5.44
CA GLY A 7 -51.43 -45.03 -6.24
C GLY A 7 -51.58 -44.29 -7.57
N SER A 8 -51.17 -44.95 -8.66
CA SER A 8 -51.69 -44.80 -10.04
C SER A 8 -53.16 -45.30 -10.09
N SER A 9 -54.05 -45.11 -11.07
CA SER A 9 -54.06 -44.66 -12.47
C SER A 9 -55.53 -44.44 -12.90
N SER A 10 -55.71 -43.75 -14.04
CA SER A 10 -56.75 -43.93 -15.08
C SER A 10 -58.24 -43.64 -14.83
N GLY A 11 -58.77 -42.69 -15.60
CA GLY A 11 -59.93 -42.91 -16.48
C GLY A 11 -61.29 -42.37 -16.04
N GLY A 12 -61.92 -41.55 -16.89
CA GLY A 12 -63.38 -41.52 -16.99
C GLY A 12 -64.07 -40.21 -16.62
N SER A 13 -64.21 -39.35 -17.62
CA SER A 13 -65.28 -38.39 -17.91
C SER A 13 -66.50 -38.37 -16.98
N GLY A 14 -66.77 -37.20 -16.39
CA GLY A 14 -68.00 -36.93 -15.65
C GLY A 14 -68.16 -35.43 -15.46
N ASP A 15 -69.05 -34.86 -16.26
CA ASP A 15 -69.47 -33.46 -16.30
C ASP A 15 -69.83 -32.94 -14.89
N GLY A 16 -69.18 -31.85 -14.49
CA GLY A 16 -69.32 -31.27 -13.16
C GLY A 16 -68.73 -29.88 -13.19
N GLY A 17 -69.58 -28.90 -13.54
CA GLY A 17 -69.22 -27.51 -13.85
C GLY A 17 -68.01 -26.99 -13.10
N ALA A 18 -66.96 -26.65 -13.84
CA ALA A 18 -65.83 -25.91 -13.30
C ALA A 18 -66.37 -24.62 -12.69
N ALA A 19 -66.40 -24.55 -11.34
CA ALA A 19 -66.67 -23.31 -10.64
C ALA A 19 -65.78 -22.22 -11.26
N PRO A 20 -66.32 -21.05 -11.63
CA PRO A 20 -65.54 -20.04 -12.32
C PRO A 20 -64.32 -19.74 -11.46
N ARG A 21 -63.11 -19.98 -11.99
CA ARG A 21 -61.87 -19.57 -11.34
C ARG A 21 -62.00 -18.09 -11.05
N ARG A 22 -62.26 -17.76 -9.80
CA ARG A 22 -62.50 -16.39 -9.36
C ARG A 22 -61.19 -15.65 -9.62
N ASN A 23 -61.15 -14.86 -10.69
CA ASN A 23 -60.01 -14.02 -11.07
C ASN A 23 -59.81 -12.96 -9.99
N SER A 24 -59.18 -13.38 -8.89
CA SER A 24 -58.91 -12.53 -7.75
C SER A 24 -57.72 -11.64 -8.10
N ARG A 25 -57.94 -10.33 -8.08
CA ARG A 25 -56.86 -9.33 -8.15
C ARG A 25 -56.16 -9.16 -6.80
N LYS A 26 -56.51 -9.95 -5.78
CA LYS A 26 -55.88 -9.90 -4.47
C LYS A 26 -54.41 -10.32 -4.61
N PRO A 27 -53.45 -9.49 -4.17
CA PRO A 27 -52.05 -9.88 -4.16
C PRO A 27 -51.84 -11.17 -3.37
N LYS A 28 -50.92 -12.03 -3.83
CA LYS A 28 -50.56 -13.26 -3.12
C LYS A 28 -50.01 -12.89 -1.74
N TYR A 29 -50.59 -13.43 -0.68
CA TYR A 29 -50.12 -13.20 0.68
C TYR A 29 -48.80 -13.93 0.93
N SER A 30 -47.82 -13.20 1.43
CA SER A 30 -46.57 -13.70 2.00
C SER A 30 -46.01 -12.61 2.92
N LYS A 31 -45.22 -12.98 3.94
CA LYS A 31 -44.57 -12.01 4.83
C LYS A 31 -43.73 -10.98 4.06
N PHE A 32 -43.12 -11.39 2.94
CA PHE A 32 -42.39 -10.49 2.06
C PHE A 32 -43.33 -9.48 1.37
N THR A 33 -44.38 -9.96 0.69
CA THR A 33 -45.35 -9.09 -0.02
C THR A 33 -46.16 -8.18 0.89
N GLN A 34 -46.32 -8.55 2.16
CA GLN A 34 -47.01 -7.72 3.17
C GLN A 34 -46.05 -6.86 3.99
N GLN A 35 -44.74 -6.93 3.72
CA GLN A 35 -43.70 -6.22 4.48
C GLN A 35 -43.68 -6.56 5.98
N GLU A 36 -44.04 -7.80 6.32
CA GLU A 36 -44.09 -8.36 7.68
C GLU A 36 -42.88 -9.28 7.97
N LEU A 37 -41.75 -9.05 7.30
CA LEU A 37 -40.52 -9.78 7.62
C LEU A 37 -40.04 -9.43 9.04
N PRO A 38 -39.45 -10.40 9.77
CA PRO A 38 -38.85 -10.11 11.07
C PRO A 38 -37.75 -9.06 10.90
N ALA A 39 -37.86 -7.97 11.62
CA ALA A 39 -36.91 -6.87 11.57
C ALA A 39 -36.57 -6.40 12.98
N CYS A 40 -35.28 -6.13 13.22
CA CYS A 40 -34.83 -5.42 14.40
C CYS A 40 -34.78 -3.92 14.09
N LYS A 41 -35.50 -3.11 14.87
CA LYS A 41 -35.51 -1.64 14.73
C LYS A 41 -34.85 -1.04 15.98
N PRO A 42 -33.51 -0.92 16.00
CA PRO A 42 -32.82 -0.42 17.17
C PRO A 42 -33.15 1.06 17.38
N ILE A 43 -33.82 1.35 18.49
CA ILE A 43 -34.08 2.73 18.90
C ILE A 43 -32.86 3.20 19.70
N LEU A 44 -32.16 4.21 19.18
CA LEU A 44 -30.99 4.80 19.83
C LEU A 44 -31.41 5.58 21.08
N THR A 45 -31.28 4.95 22.24
CA THR A 45 -31.49 5.61 23.53
C THR A 45 -30.18 6.24 24.04
N PRO A 46 -30.21 7.34 24.82
CA PRO A 46 -29.00 7.98 25.32
C PRO A 46 -28.06 7.02 26.06
N LYS A 47 -28.60 6.13 26.91
CA LYS A 47 -27.81 5.11 27.62
C LYS A 47 -27.04 4.21 26.64
N TRP A 48 -27.70 3.76 25.58
CA TRP A 48 -27.09 2.87 24.59
C TRP A 48 -26.00 3.60 23.80
N VAL A 49 -26.27 4.83 23.35
CA VAL A 49 -25.31 5.66 22.61
C VAL A 49 -24.08 6.00 23.47
N ILE A 50 -24.27 6.42 24.73
CA ILE A 50 -23.18 6.70 25.68
C ILE A 50 -22.32 5.45 25.89
N SER A 51 -22.94 4.29 26.13
CA SER A 51 -22.21 3.02 26.31
C SER A 51 -21.39 2.64 25.09
N VAL A 52 -21.92 2.83 23.88
CA VAL A 52 -21.18 2.56 22.63
C VAL A 52 -19.97 3.50 22.50
N PHE A 53 -20.15 4.80 22.72
CA PHE A 53 -19.03 5.75 22.65
C PHE A 53 -17.96 5.44 23.71
N LEU A 54 -18.36 5.12 24.94
CA LEU A 54 -17.42 4.75 26.00
C LEU A 54 -16.66 3.47 25.65
N LEU A 55 -17.36 2.44 25.15
CA LEU A 55 -16.74 1.18 24.74
C LEU A 55 -15.72 1.40 23.61
N VAL A 56 -16.08 2.16 22.57
CA VAL A 56 -15.16 2.48 21.47
C VAL A 56 -13.94 3.24 21.99
N GLY A 57 -14.14 4.24 22.86
CA GLY A 57 -13.04 4.99 23.49
C GLY A 57 -12.09 4.09 24.29
N VAL A 58 -12.64 3.21 25.13
CA VAL A 58 -11.87 2.25 25.96
C VAL A 58 -11.05 1.29 25.11
N ILE A 59 -11.53 0.90 23.93
CA ILE A 59 -10.79 0.01 23.02
C ILE A 59 -9.75 0.80 22.20
N PHE A 60 -10.14 1.95 21.66
CA PHE A 60 -9.33 2.69 20.69
C PHE A 60 -8.13 3.37 21.36
N VAL A 61 -8.27 3.89 22.57
CA VAL A 61 -7.17 4.60 23.25
C VAL A 61 -5.98 3.67 23.54
N PRO A 62 -6.14 2.48 24.16
CA PRO A 62 -5.02 1.54 24.35
C PRO A 62 -4.36 1.10 23.04
N ILE A 63 -5.15 0.82 21.99
CA ILE A 63 -4.61 0.49 20.67
C ILE A 63 -3.80 1.66 20.10
N GLY A 64 -4.30 2.88 20.24
CA GLY A 64 -3.62 4.10 19.81
C GLY A 64 -2.30 4.33 20.55
N VAL A 65 -2.29 4.18 21.88
CA VAL A 65 -1.06 4.29 22.70
C VAL A 65 -0.05 3.22 22.31
N ALA A 66 -0.47 1.95 22.18
CA ALA A 66 0.41 0.85 21.82
C ALA A 66 1.01 1.05 20.41
N SER A 67 0.19 1.45 19.44
CA SER A 67 0.62 1.71 18.06
C SER A 67 1.57 2.90 17.97
N LEU A 68 1.29 4.00 18.69
CA LEU A 68 2.14 5.19 18.71
C LEU A 68 3.50 4.88 19.36
N ARG A 69 3.52 4.16 20.48
CA ARG A 69 4.76 3.74 21.12
C ARG A 69 5.58 2.82 20.21
N ALA A 70 4.93 1.86 19.55
CA ALA A 70 5.60 1.01 18.58
C ALA A 70 6.25 1.86 17.48
N SER A 71 5.51 2.78 16.86
CA SER A 71 6.04 3.67 15.83
C SER A 71 7.24 4.51 16.32
N GLN A 72 7.17 5.09 17.52
CA GLN A 72 8.24 5.92 18.08
C GLN A 72 9.51 5.17 18.47
N GLN A 73 9.42 3.85 18.68
CA GLN A 73 10.59 2.99 18.90
C GLN A 73 11.38 2.72 17.61
N VAL A 74 10.77 2.93 16.43
CA VAL A 74 11.47 2.79 15.16
C VAL A 74 12.47 3.93 14.99
N VAL A 75 13.71 3.56 14.72
CA VAL A 75 14.81 4.50 14.47
C VAL A 75 14.98 4.62 12.97
N GLU A 76 14.90 5.84 12.47
CA GLU A 76 15.14 6.17 11.06
C GLU A 76 16.23 7.23 10.95
N ILE A 77 17.17 7.02 10.03
CA ILE A 77 18.18 7.98 9.62
C ILE A 77 17.97 8.22 8.14
N VAL A 78 17.75 9.47 7.76
CA VAL A 78 17.45 9.89 6.39
C VAL A 78 18.50 10.91 5.97
N ASP A 79 19.32 10.57 4.97
CA ASP A 79 20.32 11.48 4.39
C ASP A 79 19.96 11.77 2.93
N ARG A 80 19.77 13.06 2.64
CA ARG A 80 19.52 13.54 1.28
C ARG A 80 20.85 13.79 0.59
N TYR A 81 21.12 13.04 -0.47
CA TYR A 81 22.44 13.07 -1.13
C TYR A 81 22.41 13.62 -2.56
N ASP A 82 21.23 13.79 -3.19
CA ASP A 82 21.15 14.27 -4.59
C ASP A 82 21.88 15.60 -4.81
N ASP A 83 21.66 16.61 -3.96
CA ASP A 83 22.35 17.90 -4.09
C ASP A 83 23.76 17.88 -3.48
N ALA A 84 23.96 17.12 -2.40
CA ALA A 84 25.23 17.08 -1.67
C ALA A 84 26.34 16.34 -2.42
N CYS A 85 25.97 15.48 -3.37
CA CYS A 85 26.90 14.71 -4.20
C CYS A 85 27.15 15.34 -5.58
N VAL A 86 26.83 16.62 -5.72
CA VAL A 86 27.23 17.44 -6.86
C VAL A 86 28.33 18.39 -6.40
N PRO A 87 29.47 18.46 -7.10
CA PRO A 87 30.54 19.42 -6.79
C PRO A 87 30.02 20.87 -6.80
N ALA A 88 30.49 21.69 -5.85
CA ALA A 88 29.99 23.06 -5.67
C ALA A 88 30.21 23.99 -6.88
N ASN A 89 31.17 23.66 -7.75
CA ASN A 89 31.46 24.41 -8.98
C ASN A 89 30.51 24.05 -10.15
N VAL A 90 29.68 23.01 -10.03
CA VAL A 90 28.75 22.60 -11.06
C VAL A 90 27.44 23.38 -10.92
N THR A 91 27.14 24.21 -11.93
CA THR A 91 25.88 24.94 -12.03
C THR A 91 24.81 24.13 -12.77
N ASP A 92 25.18 23.48 -13.88
CA ASP A 92 24.30 22.59 -14.64
C ASP A 92 24.41 21.14 -14.15
N LYS A 93 23.52 20.80 -13.20
CA LYS A 93 23.41 19.45 -12.65
C LYS A 93 22.97 18.40 -13.69
N LEU A 94 22.25 18.83 -14.74
CA LEU A 94 21.74 17.93 -15.77
C LEU A 94 22.84 17.53 -16.75
N ALA A 95 23.72 18.46 -17.13
CA ALA A 95 24.92 18.14 -17.89
C ALA A 95 25.84 17.21 -17.10
N TYR A 96 26.10 17.53 -15.82
CA TYR A 96 26.96 16.74 -14.93
C TYR A 96 26.49 15.29 -14.79
N ILE A 97 25.19 15.06 -14.52
CA ILE A 97 24.70 13.69 -14.32
C ILE A 97 24.70 12.86 -15.60
N ARG A 98 24.60 13.50 -16.77
CA ARG A 98 24.59 12.84 -18.08
C ARG A 98 25.97 12.53 -18.63
N ASP A 99 26.99 13.27 -18.19
CA ASP A 99 28.36 13.08 -18.67
C ASP A 99 28.94 11.76 -18.16
N LYS A 100 29.03 10.75 -19.01
CA LYS A 100 29.55 9.42 -18.66
C LYS A 100 31.04 9.40 -18.30
N ALA A 101 31.82 10.40 -18.70
CA ALA A 101 33.27 10.43 -18.45
C ALA A 101 33.62 10.76 -16.99
N ILE A 102 32.73 11.45 -16.27
CA ILE A 102 32.98 11.89 -14.90
C ILE A 102 32.52 10.80 -13.91
N PRO A 103 33.34 10.33 -12.96
CA PRO A 103 32.84 9.47 -11.89
C PRO A 103 31.96 10.28 -10.92
N LYS A 104 30.77 9.77 -10.59
CA LYS A 104 29.81 10.43 -9.66
C LYS A 104 29.88 9.80 -8.27
N THR A 105 31.10 9.51 -7.82
CA THR A 105 31.34 8.96 -6.49
C THR A 105 31.17 10.05 -5.45
N CYS A 106 30.60 9.69 -4.31
CA CYS A 106 30.32 10.62 -3.23
C CYS A 106 30.43 9.89 -1.90
N THR A 107 30.95 10.58 -0.89
CA THR A 107 31.05 10.04 0.47
C THR A 107 30.14 10.84 1.40
N ARG A 108 29.31 10.12 2.16
CA ARG A 108 28.39 10.69 3.16
C ARG A 108 28.67 10.06 4.51
N ASN A 109 28.72 10.86 5.56
CA ASN A 109 28.91 10.37 6.93
C ASN A 109 27.60 10.45 7.68
N LEU A 110 27.12 9.29 8.17
CA LEU A 110 25.88 9.16 8.93
C LEU A 110 26.22 8.83 10.37
N THR A 111 25.74 9.64 11.32
CA THR A 111 25.89 9.36 12.74
C THR A 111 24.63 8.68 13.28
N ILE A 112 24.82 7.54 13.94
CA ILE A 112 23.73 6.77 14.52
C ILE A 112 23.28 7.44 15.83
N THR A 113 22.07 7.98 15.85
CA THR A 113 21.54 8.75 17.01
C THR A 113 20.95 7.87 18.11
N LYS A 114 20.48 6.66 17.76
CA LYS A 114 19.87 5.69 18.67
C LYS A 114 20.29 4.29 18.25
N HIS A 115 20.37 3.38 19.23
CA HIS A 115 20.71 1.98 18.97
C HIS A 115 19.73 1.35 17.95
N MET A 116 20.26 0.80 16.87
CA MET A 116 19.50 0.12 15.82
C MET A 116 19.79 -1.38 15.90
N LYS A 117 18.79 -2.15 16.31
CA LYS A 117 18.87 -3.62 16.36
C LYS A 117 18.65 -4.20 14.96
N GLN A 118 19.44 -5.21 14.60
CA GLN A 118 19.29 -5.95 13.35
C GLN A 118 17.93 -6.69 13.24
N PRO A 119 17.42 -6.94 12.03
CA PRO A 119 17.93 -6.46 10.74
C PRO A 119 17.66 -4.97 10.54
N ILE A 120 18.66 -4.26 10.03
CA ILE A 120 18.53 -2.85 9.64
C ILE A 120 18.25 -2.79 8.15
N PHE A 121 17.17 -2.13 7.79
CA PHE A 121 16.71 -2.02 6.41
C PHE A 121 17.34 -0.79 5.76
N VAL A 122 17.97 -1.01 4.60
CA VAL A 122 18.54 0.03 3.75
C VAL A 122 17.52 0.31 2.65
N TYR A 123 16.98 1.52 2.60
CA TYR A 123 16.09 1.96 1.54
C TYR A 123 16.70 3.10 0.75
N TYR A 124 16.35 3.20 -0.53
CA TYR A 124 16.41 4.46 -1.25
C TYR A 124 15.01 5.09 -1.28
N GLN A 125 14.97 6.40 -1.09
CA GLN A 125 13.77 7.20 -1.24
C GLN A 125 13.91 8.08 -2.48
N LEU A 126 12.90 8.05 -3.34
CA LEU A 126 12.74 8.98 -4.45
C LEU A 126 11.55 9.88 -4.15
N ASP A 127 11.75 11.18 -4.36
CA ASP A 127 10.70 12.18 -4.33
C ASP A 127 10.42 12.69 -5.75
N ASN A 128 9.18 13.13 -5.99
CA ASN A 128 8.73 13.68 -7.28
C ASN A 128 8.88 12.70 -8.46
N PHE A 129 8.71 11.40 -8.24
CA PHE A 129 8.76 10.38 -9.28
C PHE A 129 7.43 9.62 -9.39
N TYR A 130 6.72 9.78 -10.50
CA TYR A 130 5.33 9.32 -10.65
C TYR A 130 5.22 7.91 -11.24
N GLN A 131 5.55 6.87 -10.45
CA GLN A 131 5.33 5.46 -10.85
C GLN A 131 3.85 5.13 -11.10
N ASN A 132 2.93 5.94 -10.59
CA ASN A 132 1.48 5.75 -10.71
C ASN A 132 0.87 6.38 -11.97
N HIS A 133 1.68 6.99 -12.85
CA HIS A 133 1.18 7.55 -14.10
C HIS A 133 0.63 6.45 -15.02
N ARG A 134 -0.58 6.63 -15.59
CA ARG A 134 -1.30 5.59 -16.37
C ARG A 134 -0.43 4.94 -17.46
N ARG A 135 0.29 5.75 -18.25
CA ARG A 135 1.17 5.23 -19.32
C ARG A 135 2.36 4.46 -18.74
N TYR A 136 2.92 4.90 -17.62
CA TYR A 136 4.06 4.26 -16.98
C TYR A 136 3.65 2.89 -16.40
N VAL A 137 2.56 2.83 -15.63
CA VAL A 137 2.05 1.57 -15.03
C VAL A 137 1.69 0.53 -16.09
N LYS A 138 1.13 0.99 -17.22
CA LYS A 138 0.79 0.09 -18.34
C LYS A 138 2.01 -0.40 -19.12
N SER A 139 3.13 0.30 -19.06
CA SER A 139 4.32 0.02 -19.87
C SER A 139 5.15 -1.13 -19.30
N ARG A 140 4.61 -2.34 -19.43
CA ARG A 140 5.22 -3.65 -19.12
C ARG A 140 4.42 -4.79 -19.75
N ASN A 141 5.00 -5.98 -19.87
CA ASN A 141 4.27 -7.19 -20.26
C ASN A 141 4.48 -8.33 -19.25
N ASP A 142 3.44 -8.69 -18.51
CA ASP A 142 3.51 -9.70 -17.45
C ASP A 142 3.62 -11.14 -17.98
N ALA A 143 3.26 -11.41 -19.24
CA ALA A 143 3.50 -12.71 -19.86
C ALA A 143 4.99 -12.86 -20.22
N GLN A 144 5.59 -11.81 -20.79
CA GLN A 144 7.03 -11.75 -21.10
C GLN A 144 7.90 -11.95 -19.85
N LEU A 145 7.52 -11.35 -18.71
CA LEU A 145 8.25 -11.49 -17.45
C LEU A 145 8.24 -12.92 -16.89
N ARG A 146 7.19 -13.69 -17.18
CA ARG A 146 6.95 -15.02 -16.60
C ARG A 146 7.44 -16.17 -17.47
N ASP A 147 7.34 -16.05 -18.78
CA ASP A 147 7.57 -17.16 -19.72
C ASP A 147 8.51 -16.72 -20.85
N LYS A 148 9.63 -17.43 -20.99
CA LYS A 148 10.63 -17.17 -22.04
C LYS A 148 10.06 -17.27 -23.45
N ASN A 149 9.04 -18.10 -23.67
CA ASN A 149 8.42 -18.28 -24.98
C ASN A 149 7.59 -17.05 -25.39
N LYS A 150 7.29 -16.16 -24.44
CA LYS A 150 6.57 -14.91 -24.64
C LYS A 150 7.50 -13.71 -24.75
N ALA A 151 8.81 -13.93 -24.99
CA ALA A 151 9.80 -12.87 -25.15
C ALA A 151 9.41 -11.81 -26.20
N THR A 152 8.68 -12.20 -27.26
CA THR A 152 8.23 -11.31 -28.34
C THR A 152 6.94 -10.54 -28.00
N GLU A 153 6.22 -10.88 -26.93
CA GLU A 153 4.99 -10.20 -26.54
C GLU A 153 5.30 -8.83 -25.89
N THR A 154 5.22 -7.78 -26.69
CA THR A 154 5.61 -6.41 -26.28
C THR A 154 4.48 -5.38 -26.41
N SER A 155 3.24 -5.81 -26.65
CA SER A 155 2.08 -4.97 -27.03
C SER A 155 1.76 -3.79 -26.10
N ASN A 156 2.14 -3.84 -24.83
CA ASN A 156 1.91 -2.77 -23.87
C ASN A 156 3.19 -2.01 -23.48
N CYS A 157 4.35 -2.39 -24.02
CA CYS A 157 5.65 -1.92 -23.56
C CYS A 157 6.14 -0.62 -24.20
N ASP A 158 5.33 0.02 -25.05
CA ASP A 158 5.74 1.27 -25.68
C ASP A 158 6.10 2.36 -24.64
N PRO A 159 7.09 3.21 -24.96
CA PRO A 159 7.94 3.19 -26.16
C PRO A 159 9.10 2.16 -26.10
N GLU A 160 9.40 1.59 -24.94
CA GLU A 160 10.56 0.70 -24.71
C GLU A 160 10.23 -0.77 -24.99
N ALA A 161 9.63 -1.02 -26.16
CA ALA A 161 9.20 -2.35 -26.60
C ALA A 161 10.30 -3.12 -27.34
N THR A 162 10.99 -2.44 -28.27
CA THR A 162 11.96 -3.06 -29.17
C THR A 162 13.16 -2.13 -29.42
N ILE A 163 14.30 -2.71 -29.83
CA ILE A 163 15.47 -2.00 -30.34
C ILE A 163 15.92 -2.69 -31.63
N ASP A 164 16.10 -1.92 -32.71
CA ASP A 164 16.41 -2.43 -34.05
C ASP A 164 15.48 -3.58 -34.52
N GLY A 165 14.19 -3.47 -34.20
CA GLY A 165 13.15 -4.46 -34.51
C GLY A 165 13.20 -5.74 -33.66
N LYS A 166 14.12 -5.84 -32.68
CA LYS A 166 14.22 -6.97 -31.75
C LYS A 166 13.57 -6.64 -30.40
N PRO A 167 12.86 -7.59 -29.76
CA PRO A 167 12.22 -7.33 -28.47
C PRO A 167 13.26 -7.04 -27.39
N ILE A 168 12.91 -6.11 -26.51
CA ILE A 168 13.65 -5.86 -25.26
C ILE A 168 13.07 -6.78 -24.19
N VAL A 169 13.91 -7.44 -23.40
CA VAL A 169 13.50 -8.26 -22.25
C VAL A 169 14.27 -7.81 -21.02
N PRO A 170 13.61 -7.40 -19.93
CA PRO A 170 12.19 -7.05 -19.84
C PRO A 170 11.87 -5.73 -20.58
N CYS A 171 10.76 -5.68 -21.31
CA CYS A 171 10.31 -4.47 -22.00
C CYS A 171 9.53 -3.49 -21.08
N GLY A 172 9.44 -2.24 -21.53
CA GLY A 172 8.59 -1.21 -20.92
C GLY A 172 9.30 -0.22 -20.00
N LEU A 173 8.66 0.94 -19.82
CA LEU A 173 9.21 2.09 -19.09
C LEU A 173 9.53 1.78 -17.62
N ILE A 174 8.77 0.88 -17.01
CA ILE A 174 8.99 0.52 -15.60
C ILE A 174 10.37 -0.12 -15.48
N ALA A 175 10.65 -1.16 -16.25
CA ALA A 175 11.95 -1.81 -16.22
C ALA A 175 13.05 -0.88 -16.74
N TRP A 176 12.81 -0.18 -17.84
CA TRP A 176 13.79 0.72 -18.46
C TRP A 176 14.31 1.82 -17.53
N SER A 177 13.48 2.33 -16.62
CA SER A 177 13.87 3.37 -15.66
C SER A 177 14.39 2.83 -14.32
N LEU A 178 14.88 1.58 -14.28
CA LEU A 178 15.38 0.93 -13.07
C LEU A 178 16.43 1.78 -12.32
N PHE A 179 16.22 1.99 -11.03
CA PHE A 179 17.14 2.71 -10.15
C PHE A 179 18.56 2.12 -10.18
N ASN A 180 19.59 2.98 -10.33
CA ASN A 180 20.96 2.56 -10.63
C ASN A 180 22.05 3.17 -9.73
N ASP A 181 21.69 3.83 -8.63
CA ASP A 181 22.69 4.20 -7.63
C ASP A 181 23.13 2.96 -6.84
N THR A 182 24.35 3.00 -6.35
CA THR A 182 24.95 1.96 -5.51
C THR A 182 25.39 2.54 -4.18
N TYR A 183 25.36 1.70 -3.15
CA TYR A 183 25.77 2.05 -1.79
C TYR A 183 26.76 1.02 -1.26
N ASN A 184 27.89 1.50 -0.74
CA ASN A 184 28.87 0.73 0.02
C ASN A 184 29.01 1.37 1.41
N LEU A 185 28.70 0.63 2.47
CA LEU A 185 28.61 1.16 3.83
C LEU A 185 29.79 0.65 4.65
N ILE A 186 30.50 1.54 5.33
CA ILE A 186 31.70 1.24 6.10
C ILE A 186 31.51 1.76 7.52
N ARG A 187 31.84 0.96 8.53
CA ARG A 187 31.84 1.34 9.94
C ARG A 187 33.23 1.08 10.51
N ASN A 188 33.90 2.10 11.04
CA ASN A 188 35.23 1.97 11.67
C ASN A 188 36.25 1.20 10.80
N ASN A 189 36.31 1.52 9.50
CA ASN A 189 37.11 0.83 8.47
C ASN A 189 36.72 -0.62 8.16
N GLU A 190 35.64 -1.16 8.74
CA GLU A 190 35.06 -2.45 8.37
C GLU A 190 33.89 -2.28 7.40
N ASN A 191 33.84 -3.12 6.37
CA ASN A 191 32.73 -3.11 5.42
C ASN A 191 31.47 -3.71 6.05
N LEU A 192 30.36 -2.98 6.03
CA LEU A 192 29.05 -3.47 6.42
C LEU A 192 28.38 -4.13 5.21
N THR A 193 28.32 -5.46 5.24
CA THR A 193 27.64 -6.23 4.19
C THR A 193 26.16 -5.87 4.15
N VAL A 194 25.73 -5.33 3.00
CA VAL A 194 24.31 -5.12 2.68
C VAL A 194 23.82 -6.35 1.92
N ASP A 195 23.07 -7.20 2.60
CA ASP A 195 22.46 -8.37 2.00
C ASP A 195 21.29 -7.96 1.09
N LYS A 196 21.34 -8.42 -0.15
CA LYS A 196 20.33 -8.17 -1.19
C LYS A 196 19.43 -9.38 -1.46
N LYS A 197 19.57 -10.46 -0.69
CA LYS A 197 18.69 -11.62 -0.77
C LYS A 197 17.42 -11.40 0.02
N ASP A 198 16.32 -11.99 -0.46
CA ASP A 198 15.00 -11.96 0.17
C ASP A 198 14.49 -10.53 0.45
N ILE A 199 14.81 -9.58 -0.44
CA ILE A 199 14.35 -8.19 -0.39
C ILE A 199 13.00 -7.99 -1.11
N SER A 200 12.67 -8.90 -2.02
CA SER A 200 11.39 -8.97 -2.71
C SER A 200 10.47 -10.03 -2.09
N TRP A 201 9.22 -10.07 -2.52
CA TRP A 201 8.27 -11.07 -2.04
C TRP A 201 8.54 -12.40 -2.73
N LYS A 202 8.56 -13.48 -1.94
CA LYS A 202 8.74 -14.85 -2.45
C LYS A 202 7.80 -15.17 -3.61
N SER A 203 6.53 -14.78 -3.51
CA SER A 203 5.53 -14.99 -4.57
C SER A 203 5.82 -14.23 -5.87
N ASP A 204 6.53 -13.09 -5.82
CA ASP A 204 6.95 -12.43 -7.06
C ASP A 204 8.07 -13.23 -7.72
N ARG A 205 9.06 -13.67 -6.95
CA ARG A 205 10.20 -14.47 -7.45
C ARG A 205 9.78 -15.81 -8.04
N GLU A 206 8.78 -16.46 -7.44
CA GLU A 206 8.36 -17.81 -7.83
C GLU A 206 7.26 -17.83 -8.91
N HIS A 207 6.45 -16.76 -9.02
CA HIS A 207 5.26 -16.79 -9.88
C HIS A 207 5.13 -15.62 -10.86
N LYS A 208 5.88 -14.52 -10.68
CA LYS A 208 5.77 -13.33 -11.56
C LYS A 208 7.00 -13.09 -12.43
N PHE A 209 8.15 -13.58 -12.02
CA PHE A 209 9.40 -13.48 -12.76
C PHE A 209 9.91 -14.90 -13.04
N GLY A 210 10.09 -15.25 -14.31
CA GLY A 210 10.49 -16.59 -14.71
C GLY A 210 11.96 -16.86 -14.36
N SER A 211 12.23 -18.08 -13.89
CA SER A 211 13.60 -18.56 -13.60
C SER A 211 14.40 -18.93 -14.84
N ASP A 212 13.76 -18.96 -16.00
CA ASP A 212 14.36 -19.20 -17.31
C ASP A 212 14.21 -18.01 -18.28
N VAL A 213 13.80 -16.85 -17.74
CA VAL A 213 13.73 -15.59 -18.49
C VAL A 213 14.98 -14.77 -18.18
N PHE A 214 15.78 -14.48 -19.21
CA PHE A 214 17.02 -13.73 -19.08
C PHE A 214 16.91 -12.37 -19.78
N PRO A 215 17.55 -11.31 -19.25
CA PRO A 215 17.59 -10.02 -19.93
C PRO A 215 18.20 -10.12 -21.33
N SER A 216 17.55 -9.52 -22.32
CA SER A 216 18.07 -9.42 -23.68
C SER A 216 17.75 -8.06 -24.28
N ASN A 217 18.70 -7.51 -25.05
CA ASN A 217 18.60 -6.18 -25.67
C ASN A 217 18.30 -4.99 -24.73
N PHE A 218 18.35 -5.21 -23.41
CA PHE A 218 18.00 -4.24 -22.39
C PHE A 218 19.06 -3.14 -22.23
N GLN A 219 18.63 -1.87 -22.16
CA GLN A 219 19.49 -0.68 -22.05
C GLN A 219 20.54 -0.54 -23.17
N LYS A 220 20.31 -1.12 -24.35
CA LYS A 220 21.22 -1.03 -25.50
C LYS A 220 20.90 0.10 -26.48
N GLY A 221 19.85 0.87 -26.21
CA GLY A 221 19.46 2.01 -27.04
C GLY A 221 20.40 3.22 -26.90
N PRO A 222 20.20 4.27 -27.71
CA PRO A 222 20.99 5.51 -27.62
C PRO A 222 20.80 6.23 -26.29
N LEU A 223 19.64 6.04 -25.65
CA LEU A 223 19.33 6.53 -24.31
C LEU A 223 19.32 5.36 -23.32
N GLN A 224 20.00 5.56 -22.20
CA GLN A 224 20.00 4.63 -21.07
C GLN A 224 19.14 5.23 -19.95
N GLY A 225 18.08 4.53 -19.55
CA GLY A 225 17.13 5.01 -18.55
C GLY A 225 17.53 4.73 -17.12
N GLY A 226 18.39 3.75 -16.89
CA GLY A 226 18.69 3.27 -15.56
C GLY A 226 19.73 2.16 -15.52
N LYS A 227 19.55 1.23 -14.59
CA LYS A 227 20.51 0.16 -14.29
C LYS A 227 20.52 -0.85 -15.42
N ILE A 228 21.69 -1.39 -15.74
CA ILE A 228 21.85 -2.50 -16.67
C ILE A 228 21.70 -3.80 -15.87
N LEU A 229 20.85 -4.71 -16.35
CA LEU A 229 20.65 -6.02 -15.76
C LEU A 229 21.76 -6.99 -16.18
N ASN A 230 22.05 -7.98 -15.33
CA ASN A 230 22.99 -9.03 -15.69
C ASN A 230 22.32 -10.02 -16.64
N SER A 231 22.84 -10.18 -17.86
CA SER A 231 22.29 -11.09 -18.87
C SER A 231 22.53 -12.57 -18.57
N THR A 232 23.40 -12.91 -17.62
CA THR A 232 23.69 -14.30 -17.22
C THR A 232 22.82 -14.79 -16.06
N ILE A 233 22.01 -13.91 -15.46
CA ILE A 233 21.18 -14.20 -14.28
C ILE A 233 19.71 -14.06 -14.68
N PRO A 234 18.82 -15.01 -14.33
CA PRO A 234 17.41 -14.92 -14.67
C PRO A 234 16.71 -13.77 -13.91
N LEU A 235 15.57 -13.30 -14.44
CA LEU A 235 14.83 -12.20 -13.83
C LEU A 235 14.35 -12.51 -12.40
N SER A 236 14.06 -13.78 -12.09
CA SER A 236 13.61 -14.24 -10.77
C SER A 236 14.65 -14.02 -9.66
N GLU A 237 15.93 -13.96 -10.01
CA GLU A 237 17.05 -13.79 -9.08
C GLU A 237 17.52 -12.33 -8.98
N GLN A 238 17.11 -11.46 -9.90
CA GLN A 238 17.46 -10.04 -9.90
C GLN A 238 16.49 -9.25 -9.02
N GLU A 239 16.53 -9.44 -7.70
CA GLU A 239 15.53 -8.88 -6.77
C GLU A 239 15.44 -7.34 -6.79
N ASP A 240 16.53 -6.62 -7.09
CA ASP A 240 16.52 -5.16 -7.28
C ASP A 240 15.48 -4.75 -8.36
N LEU A 241 15.39 -5.53 -9.46
CA LEU A 241 14.40 -5.33 -10.51
C LEU A 241 12.99 -5.60 -9.97
N ILE A 242 12.80 -6.72 -9.27
CA ILE A 242 11.49 -7.15 -8.75
C ILE A 242 10.92 -6.09 -7.78
N VAL A 243 11.76 -5.55 -6.90
CA VAL A 243 11.39 -4.45 -5.99
C VAL A 243 10.97 -3.20 -6.77
N TRP A 244 11.68 -2.86 -7.83
CA TRP A 244 11.38 -1.69 -8.67
C TRP A 244 10.09 -1.86 -9.49
N MET A 245 9.88 -3.05 -10.06
CA MET A 245 8.72 -3.39 -10.89
C MET A 245 7.39 -3.34 -10.14
N ARG A 246 7.40 -3.47 -8.81
CA ARG A 246 6.24 -3.14 -7.98
C ARG A 246 6.09 -1.63 -7.92
N THR A 247 5.20 -1.05 -8.71
CA THR A 247 4.98 0.40 -8.76
C THR A 247 4.51 0.98 -7.41
N ALA A 248 4.97 2.18 -7.10
CA ALA A 248 4.54 2.96 -5.94
C ALA A 248 3.24 3.72 -6.24
N ALA A 249 2.38 3.85 -5.22
CA ALA A 249 1.11 4.56 -5.33
C ALA A 249 1.25 6.09 -5.26
N LEU A 250 2.33 6.58 -4.64
CA LEU A 250 2.60 8.00 -4.37
C LEU A 250 3.91 8.44 -5.04
N PRO A 251 4.07 9.74 -5.34
CA PRO A 251 5.28 10.28 -5.98
C PRO A 251 6.51 10.31 -5.09
N THR A 252 6.30 10.22 -3.78
CA THR A 252 7.36 9.97 -2.79
C THR A 252 7.22 8.55 -2.28
N PHE A 253 8.25 7.75 -2.47
CA PHE A 253 8.26 6.36 -2.08
C PHE A 253 9.64 5.88 -1.68
N ARG A 254 9.65 4.82 -0.86
CA ARG A 254 10.85 4.08 -0.49
C ARG A 254 10.82 2.70 -1.13
N LYS A 255 11.99 2.19 -1.50
CA LYS A 255 12.20 0.83 -1.99
C LYS A 255 13.33 0.20 -1.23
N LEU A 256 13.17 -1.07 -0.86
CA LEU A 256 14.18 -1.80 -0.12
C LEU A 256 15.38 -2.06 -1.04
N TYR A 257 16.55 -1.62 -0.63
CA TYR A 257 17.81 -1.88 -1.31
C TYR A 257 18.52 -3.11 -0.75
N GLY A 258 18.39 -3.35 0.56
CA GLY A 258 19.02 -4.47 1.24
C GLY A 258 18.85 -4.43 2.76
N ARG A 259 19.47 -5.39 3.45
CA ARG A 259 19.44 -5.52 4.91
C ARG A 259 20.85 -5.67 5.48
N ILE A 260 21.07 -5.14 6.67
CA ILE A 260 22.31 -5.30 7.43
C ILE A 260 21.99 -6.13 8.67
N TYR A 261 22.72 -7.22 8.87
CA TYR A 261 22.55 -8.16 9.99
C TYR A 261 23.59 -7.93 11.09
N VAL A 262 23.79 -6.66 11.43
CA VAL A 262 24.69 -6.23 12.51
C VAL A 262 24.02 -5.06 13.22
N ASP A 263 24.07 -5.07 14.55
CA ASP A 263 23.54 -3.98 15.36
C ASP A 263 24.43 -2.73 15.19
N LEU A 264 23.79 -1.56 15.09
CA LEU A 264 24.47 -0.26 15.07
C LEU A 264 24.23 0.47 16.38
N LYS A 265 25.31 0.91 17.03
CA LYS A 265 25.27 1.55 18.35
C LYS A 265 25.15 3.06 18.23
N VAL A 266 24.69 3.68 19.32
CA VAL A 266 24.67 5.14 19.44
C VAL A 266 26.08 5.68 19.22
N ASN A 267 26.20 6.75 18.43
CA ASN A 267 27.44 7.40 18.02
C ASN A 267 28.33 6.60 17.05
N ASP A 268 27.90 5.42 16.57
CA ASP A 268 28.55 4.80 15.42
C ASP A 268 28.52 5.79 14.24
N THR A 269 29.63 5.91 13.52
CA THR A 269 29.71 6.70 12.30
C THR A 269 29.81 5.77 11.09
N ILE A 270 28.81 5.84 10.23
CA ILE A 270 28.74 5.05 9.00
C ILE A 270 29.18 5.93 7.84
N THR A 271 30.28 5.56 7.22
CA THR A 271 30.75 6.16 5.98
C THR A 271 30.08 5.45 4.81
N VAL A 272 29.31 6.19 4.02
CA VAL A 272 28.61 5.67 2.85
C VAL A 272 29.34 6.18 1.62
N ASN A 273 29.97 5.27 0.90
CA ASN A 273 30.50 5.52 -0.44
C ASN A 273 29.40 5.15 -1.44
N LEU A 274 28.86 6.16 -2.12
CA LEU A 274 27.75 6.00 -3.06
C LEU A 274 28.14 6.43 -4.47
N GLU A 275 27.53 5.80 -5.46
CA GLU A 275 27.60 6.23 -6.86
C GLU A 275 26.27 6.87 -7.26
N ASN A 276 26.30 8.19 -7.47
CA ASN A 276 25.14 9.02 -7.78
C ASN A 276 24.87 9.01 -9.30
N ASN A 277 24.32 7.92 -9.82
CA ASN A 277 24.11 7.69 -11.27
C ASN A 277 22.70 8.02 -11.77
N TYR A 278 21.69 7.93 -10.91
CA TYR A 278 20.29 8.03 -11.30
C TYR A 278 19.89 9.50 -11.48
N ASN A 279 19.51 9.89 -12.69
CA ASN A 279 19.17 11.29 -12.98
C ASN A 279 17.82 11.68 -12.37
N THR A 280 17.84 12.49 -11.33
CA THR A 280 16.63 13.12 -10.78
C THR A 280 16.49 14.60 -11.09
N TYR A 281 17.55 15.25 -11.56
CA TYR A 281 17.55 16.70 -11.81
C TYR A 281 16.65 17.07 -12.99
N SER A 282 16.49 16.21 -14.00
CA SER A 282 15.62 16.48 -15.16
C SER A 282 14.14 16.63 -14.83
N PHE A 283 13.71 16.14 -13.67
CA PHE A 283 12.32 16.23 -13.21
C PHE A 283 12.20 16.83 -11.80
N GLY A 284 13.26 17.47 -11.29
CA GLY A 284 13.26 18.08 -9.95
C GLY A 284 13.05 17.08 -8.80
N GLY A 285 13.43 15.82 -9.00
CA GLY A 285 13.36 14.78 -7.98
C GLY A 285 14.50 14.85 -6.97
N LYS A 286 14.25 14.31 -5.78
CA LYS A 286 15.23 14.23 -4.69
C LYS A 286 15.54 12.79 -4.37
N LYS A 287 16.76 12.52 -3.92
CA LYS A 287 17.22 11.18 -3.54
C LYS A 287 17.72 11.15 -2.12
N LYS A 288 17.25 10.17 -1.36
CA LYS A 288 17.68 9.98 0.02
C LYS A 288 18.05 8.53 0.27
N LEU A 289 19.12 8.32 1.01
CA LEU A 289 19.44 7.05 1.62
C LEU A 289 18.74 7.00 2.98
N VAL A 290 18.06 5.90 3.27
CA VAL A 290 17.33 5.72 4.52
C VAL A 290 17.78 4.43 5.19
N LEU A 291 18.28 4.54 6.41
CA LEU A 291 18.49 3.40 7.30
C LEU A 291 17.35 3.37 8.30
N SER A 292 16.65 2.25 8.40
CA SER A 292 15.49 2.11 9.29
C SER A 292 15.51 0.77 10.01
N THR A 293 15.12 0.76 11.28
CA THR A 293 14.63 -0.47 11.92
C THR A 293 13.17 -0.71 11.54
N ALA A 294 12.62 -1.86 11.91
CA ALA A 294 11.19 -2.12 11.79
C ALA A 294 10.71 -2.91 13.01
N ASN A 295 9.40 -2.85 13.26
CA ASN A 295 8.74 -3.69 14.25
C ASN A 295 7.49 -4.35 13.63
N TRP A 296 6.62 -4.93 14.46
CA TRP A 296 5.40 -5.61 14.03
C TRP A 296 4.42 -4.70 13.28
N LEU A 297 4.47 -3.38 13.50
CA LEU A 297 3.64 -2.39 12.79
C LEU A 297 4.29 -1.94 11.46
N GLY A 298 5.54 -2.32 11.23
CA GLY A 298 6.33 -1.95 10.08
C GLY A 298 7.36 -0.86 10.39
N GLY A 299 7.45 0.13 9.50
CA GLY A 299 8.33 1.29 9.66
C GLY A 299 7.74 2.38 10.55
N LYS A 300 8.44 3.51 10.66
CA LYS A 300 7.98 4.65 11.46
C LYS A 300 6.74 5.29 10.81
N ASN A 301 5.60 5.21 11.50
CA ASN A 301 4.36 5.85 11.07
C ASN A 301 3.45 6.16 12.25
N ASP A 302 3.49 7.41 12.72
CA ASP A 302 2.71 7.86 13.88
C ASP A 302 1.22 8.04 13.56
N PHE A 303 0.83 8.04 12.28
CA PHE A 303 -0.53 8.32 11.83
C PHE A 303 -1.55 7.37 12.46
N LEU A 304 -1.29 6.06 12.44
CA LEU A 304 -2.24 5.07 12.96
C LEU A 304 -2.49 5.29 14.46
N GLY A 305 -1.42 5.46 15.23
CA GLY A 305 -1.52 5.74 16.66
C GLY A 305 -2.30 7.02 16.95
N LEU A 306 -1.96 8.11 16.24
CA LEU A 306 -2.64 9.41 16.39
C LEU A 306 -4.12 9.32 15.98
N ALA A 307 -4.46 8.60 14.92
CA ALA A 307 -5.84 8.43 14.47
C ALA A 307 -6.68 7.70 15.52
N TYR A 308 -6.20 6.59 16.07
CA TYR A 308 -6.87 5.87 17.15
C TYR A 308 -7.04 6.72 18.42
N LEU A 309 -6.00 7.46 18.82
CA LEU A 309 -6.07 8.37 19.97
C LEU A 309 -7.07 9.50 19.75
N THR A 310 -7.10 10.08 18.55
CA THR A 310 -8.00 11.18 18.21
C THR A 310 -9.46 10.72 18.22
N VAL A 311 -9.75 9.59 17.54
CA VAL A 311 -11.10 9.04 17.51
C VAL A 311 -11.53 8.55 18.90
N GLY A 312 -10.67 7.83 19.61
CA GLY A 312 -10.96 7.37 20.97
C GLY A 312 -11.18 8.53 21.97
N GLY A 313 -10.36 9.57 21.89
CA GLY A 313 -10.52 10.79 22.68
C GLY A 313 -11.82 11.54 22.37
N LEU A 314 -12.18 11.66 21.08
CA LEU A 314 -13.46 12.23 20.66
C LEU A 314 -14.64 11.40 21.18
N CYS A 315 -14.55 10.07 21.16
CA CYS A 315 -15.59 9.20 21.73
C CYS A 315 -15.75 9.41 23.24
N PHE A 316 -14.67 9.55 24.02
CA PHE A 316 -14.78 9.88 25.44
C PHE A 316 -15.39 11.26 25.68
N PHE A 317 -14.98 12.26 24.90
CA PHE A 317 -15.56 13.60 24.98
C PHE A 317 -17.08 13.58 24.69
N LEU A 318 -17.52 12.89 23.64
CA LEU A 318 -18.94 12.75 23.30
C LEU A 318 -19.71 11.95 24.35
N ALA A 319 -19.13 10.87 24.88
CA ALA A 319 -19.74 10.10 25.97
C ALA A 319 -19.95 10.98 27.21
N PHE A 320 -18.96 11.80 27.57
CA PHE A 320 -19.05 12.75 28.68
C PHE A 320 -20.12 13.82 28.41
N ALA A 321 -20.10 14.45 27.23
CA ALA A 321 -21.07 15.48 26.86
C ALA A 321 -22.51 14.95 26.84
N PHE A 322 -22.75 13.76 26.27
CA PHE A 322 -24.07 13.14 26.30
C PHE A 322 -24.49 12.70 27.69
N THR A 323 -23.57 12.24 28.54
CA THR A 323 -23.86 11.96 29.94
C THR A 323 -24.30 13.23 30.66
N LEU A 324 -23.57 14.34 30.48
CA LEU A 324 -23.93 15.63 31.08
C LEU A 324 -25.31 16.12 30.60
N LEU A 325 -25.58 16.07 29.30
CA LEU A 325 -26.88 16.44 28.74
C LEU A 325 -28.02 15.54 29.26
N TYR A 326 -27.77 14.24 29.37
CA TYR A 326 -28.73 13.27 29.89
C TYR A 326 -29.08 13.53 31.36
N LEU A 327 -28.12 14.00 32.16
CA LEU A 327 -28.32 14.34 33.57
C LEU A 327 -28.95 15.73 33.77
N ILE A 328 -28.55 16.75 32.99
CA ILE A 328 -29.06 18.13 33.15
C ILE A 328 -30.44 18.32 32.51
N LYS A 329 -30.68 17.75 31.33
CA LYS A 329 -31.95 17.89 30.58
C LYS A 329 -32.51 16.52 30.21
N PRO A 330 -32.95 15.71 31.20
CA PRO A 330 -33.50 14.40 30.92
C PRO A 330 -34.80 14.53 30.12
N ARG A 331 -34.87 13.81 29.01
CA ARG A 331 -36.10 13.69 28.21
C ARG A 331 -36.67 12.29 28.34
N LYS A 332 -37.95 12.19 28.68
CA LYS A 332 -38.67 10.91 28.71
C LYS A 332 -38.77 10.36 27.29
N LEU A 333 -38.39 9.08 27.11
CA LEU A 333 -38.50 8.41 25.82
C LEU A 333 -39.97 8.29 25.43
N GLY A 334 -40.31 8.68 24.20
CA GLY A 334 -41.69 8.64 23.70
C GLY A 334 -42.62 9.68 24.32
N ASP A 335 -42.09 10.80 24.83
CA ASP A 335 -42.92 11.89 25.34
C ASP A 335 -43.76 12.55 24.22
N ASN A 336 -45.09 12.39 24.33
CA ASN A 336 -46.07 12.89 23.37
C ASN A 336 -46.10 14.42 23.28
N ASN A 337 -45.63 15.16 24.29
CA ASN A 337 -45.59 16.63 24.26
C ASN A 337 -44.68 17.18 23.16
N TYR A 338 -43.74 16.36 22.67
CA TYR A 338 -42.83 16.75 21.61
C TYR A 338 -43.34 16.40 20.20
N LEU A 339 -44.48 15.72 20.06
CA LEU A 339 -45.13 15.50 18.77
C LEU A 339 -45.52 16.85 18.19
N SER A 340 -45.26 17.08 16.90
CA SER A 340 -45.40 18.40 16.29
C SER A 340 -46.80 19.00 16.44
N TRP A 341 -47.84 18.16 16.41
CA TRP A 341 -49.24 18.55 16.56
C TRP A 341 -49.68 18.80 18.01
N ASN A 342 -48.86 18.42 19.00
CA ASN A 342 -49.11 18.70 20.42
C ASN A 342 -48.37 19.97 20.90
N ARG A 343 -47.53 20.57 20.05
CA ARG A 343 -46.85 21.83 20.37
C ARG A 343 -47.80 23.00 20.09
N PRO A 344 -47.89 23.99 20.98
CA PRO A 344 -48.66 25.20 20.69
C PRO A 344 -48.12 25.85 19.40
N PRO A 345 -49.00 26.43 18.55
CA PRO A 345 -48.55 27.11 17.34
C PRO A 345 -47.55 28.21 17.74
N VAL A 346 -46.37 28.17 17.13
CA VAL A 346 -45.34 29.19 17.34
C VAL A 346 -45.83 30.47 16.65
N GLY A 347 -46.43 31.37 17.42
CA GLY A 347 -46.81 32.71 16.99
C GLY A 347 -48.27 32.85 16.54
N ARG A 348 -49.07 33.50 17.40
CA ARG A 348 -49.98 34.56 16.96
C ARG A 348 -49.73 35.77 17.85
#